data_AF-A0A838V168-F1
#
_entry.id   AF-A0A838V168-F1
#
_cell.length_a   1.000
_cell.length_b   1.000
_cell.length_c   1.000
_cell.angle_alpha   90.00
_cell.angle_beta   90.00
_cell.angle_gamma   90.00
#
_symmetry.space_group_name_H-M   'P 1'
#
loop_
_entity.id
_entity.type
_entity.pdbx_description
1 polymer ?
#
loop_
_entity_poly.entity_id
_entity_poly.type
_entity_poly.pdbx_seq_one_letter_code
_entity_poly.pdbx_strand_id
1 'polypeptide(L)'
;MADGSFINVVIPPSSISGPSLTIRRFARRAFTLEQLVRLDTMSLHMADFLRLCINARLNIVICGISGSGKTTLLNALASTIDEQERIVTVEETAELQLHQRHLVRLEVTPPNDTRPGRVAKVDLLRHAMHMRPTRIIVGECVGNEALTFVQAMNIGFEGSLATMYANSPRDALARLEALCLSAAPVLSPLAVRQQLATGIDMILYCARLRDGTRRILCATDISGMEGDAIGAHDLFVFREAGLDMATGRIRGEFTATGLRPSFASRIDESSNNPAYFPRGA
;
A
#
# COMPACT_ATOMS: atom_id res chain seq x y z
N MET A 1 22.93 -2.09 8.39
CA MET A 1 23.69 -1.96 9.67
C MET A 1 23.04 -2.84 10.73
N ALA A 2 23.66 -3.01 11.91
CA ALA A 2 23.08 -3.81 13.00
C ALA A 2 21.69 -3.33 13.45
N ASP A 3 21.37 -2.05 13.21
CA ASP A 3 20.06 -1.43 13.51
C ASP A 3 19.08 -1.44 12.33
N GLY A 4 19.41 -2.13 11.22
CA GLY A 4 18.59 -2.17 10.00
C GLY A 4 18.71 -0.94 9.11
N SER A 5 19.49 0.10 9.49
CA SER A 5 19.65 1.31 8.66
C SER A 5 20.23 0.98 7.28
N PHE A 6 19.67 1.65 6.25
CA PHE A 6 20.12 1.54 4.86
C PHE A 6 21.23 2.55 4.57
N ILE A 7 22.27 2.08 3.88
CA ILE A 7 23.43 2.88 3.48
C ILE A 7 23.53 2.87 1.96
N ASN A 8 23.59 4.05 1.36
CA ASN A 8 24.01 4.24 -0.02
C ASN A 8 25.38 4.92 -0.05
N VAL A 9 26.35 4.32 -0.75
CA VAL A 9 27.70 4.87 -0.94
C VAL A 9 27.94 5.03 -2.43
N VAL A 10 28.34 6.23 -2.85
CA VAL A 10 28.78 6.52 -4.21
C VAL A 10 30.22 7.01 -4.14
N ILE A 11 31.13 6.36 -4.86
CA ILE A 11 32.56 6.71 -4.88
C ILE A 11 32.99 7.21 -6.26
N PRO A 12 34.16 7.88 -6.39
CA PRO A 12 34.74 8.19 -7.70
C PRO A 12 34.92 6.93 -8.57
N PRO A 13 34.74 7.04 -9.91
CA PRO A 13 34.49 8.26 -10.68
C PRO A 13 33.02 8.71 -10.70
N SER A 14 32.07 7.90 -10.22
CA SER A 14 30.64 8.25 -10.21
C SER A 14 30.30 9.41 -9.27
N SER A 15 31.09 9.62 -8.21
CA SER A 15 31.00 10.79 -7.33
C SER A 15 32.18 11.73 -7.58
N ILE A 16 32.00 12.69 -8.49
CA ILE A 16 33.05 13.60 -8.97
C ILE A 16 33.65 14.43 -7.81
N SER A 17 32.83 14.83 -6.85
CA SER A 17 33.23 15.65 -5.70
C SER A 17 33.87 14.84 -4.55
N GLY A 18 34.21 13.57 -4.77
CA GLY A 18 34.68 12.64 -3.74
C GLY A 18 33.56 11.75 -3.19
N PRO A 19 33.84 10.79 -2.30
CA PRO A 19 32.85 9.83 -1.81
C PRO A 19 31.62 10.50 -1.16
N SER A 20 30.42 10.06 -1.57
CA SER A 20 29.14 10.50 -1.02
C SER A 20 28.48 9.35 -0.25
N LEU A 21 28.03 9.63 0.99
CA LEU A 21 27.37 8.68 1.87
C LEU A 21 25.99 9.20 2.26
N THR A 22 24.95 8.39 2.04
CA THR A 22 23.60 8.65 2.54
C THR A 22 23.18 7.52 3.47
N ILE A 23 22.80 7.86 4.70
CA ILE A 23 22.27 6.91 5.69
C ILE A 23 20.79 7.21 5.91
N ARG A 24 19.93 6.24 5.58
CA ARG A 24 18.51 6.30 5.89
C ARG A 24 18.24 5.45 7.13
N ARG A 25 17.93 6.12 8.23
CA ARG A 25 17.57 5.50 9.51
C ARG A 25 16.07 5.23 9.54
N PHE A 26 15.69 4.04 9.95
CA PHE A 26 14.28 3.69 10.16
C PHE A 26 13.84 4.12 11.56
N ALA A 27 12.58 4.55 11.68
CA ALA A 27 12.00 4.87 12.99
C ALA A 27 12.08 3.65 13.90
N ARG A 28 12.37 3.81 15.18
CA ARG A 28 12.48 2.66 16.11
C ARG A 28 11.15 1.97 16.41
N ARG A 29 10.02 2.63 16.10
CA ARG A 29 8.67 2.12 16.36
C ARG A 29 7.74 2.56 15.24
N ALA A 30 6.96 1.61 14.71
CA ALA A 30 5.89 1.88 13.76
C ALA A 30 4.77 2.71 14.42
N PHE A 31 4.12 3.55 13.61
CA PHE A 31 2.93 4.28 14.04
C PHE A 31 1.73 3.34 14.10
N THR A 32 0.87 3.51 15.11
CA THR A 32 -0.45 2.85 15.16
C THR A 32 -1.51 3.68 14.43
N LEU A 33 -2.65 3.07 14.10
CA LEU A 33 -3.77 3.81 13.49
C LEU A 33 -4.26 4.96 14.38
N GLU A 34 -4.33 4.77 15.70
CA GLU A 34 -4.72 5.83 16.65
C GLU A 34 -3.74 6.99 16.63
N GLN A 35 -2.44 6.70 16.49
CA GLN A 35 -1.43 7.75 16.36
C GLN A 35 -1.59 8.50 15.04
N LEU A 36 -1.92 7.82 13.94
CA LEU A 36 -2.19 8.47 12.65
C LEU A 36 -3.45 9.36 12.71
N VAL A 37 -4.48 8.95 13.44
CA VAL A 37 -5.66 9.80 13.72
C VAL A 37 -5.27 11.04 14.52
N ARG A 38 -4.44 10.88 15.58
CA ARG A 38 -3.94 12.03 16.37
C ARG A 38 -3.05 12.99 15.57
N LEU A 39 -2.38 12.48 14.53
CA LEU A 39 -1.59 13.28 13.60
C LEU A 39 -2.43 13.90 12.47
N ASP A 40 -3.75 13.71 12.50
CA ASP A 40 -4.69 14.19 11.49
C ASP A 40 -4.38 13.68 10.08
N THR A 41 -3.81 12.46 9.99
CA THR A 41 -3.57 11.77 8.72
C THR A 41 -4.86 11.18 8.14
N MET A 42 -5.80 10.81 9.01
CA MET A 42 -7.13 10.30 8.68
C MET A 42 -8.09 10.61 9.83
N SER A 43 -9.40 10.60 9.58
CA SER A 43 -10.40 10.69 10.64
C SER A 43 -10.52 9.37 11.41
N LEU A 44 -11.06 9.43 12.63
CA LEU A 44 -11.36 8.23 13.42
C LEU A 44 -12.31 7.28 12.67
N HIS A 45 -13.35 7.83 12.03
CA HIS A 45 -14.30 7.06 11.24
C HIS A 45 -13.63 6.33 10.06
N MET A 46 -12.69 6.98 9.37
CA MET A 46 -11.90 6.32 8.32
C MET A 46 -11.01 5.22 8.92
N ALA A 47 -10.38 5.45 10.08
CA ALA A 47 -9.54 4.44 10.72
C ALA A 47 -10.34 3.18 11.11
N ASP A 48 -11.55 3.35 11.66
CA ASP A 48 -12.44 2.25 12.00
C ASP A 48 -12.88 1.48 10.74
N PHE A 49 -13.27 2.19 9.69
CA PHE A 49 -13.62 1.59 8.40
C PHE A 49 -12.45 0.78 7.82
N LEU A 50 -11.22 1.32 7.88
CA LEU A 50 -10.04 0.60 7.39
C LEU A 50 -9.73 -0.65 8.22
N ARG A 51 -9.98 -0.67 9.53
CA ARG A 51 -9.88 -1.90 10.34
C ARG A 51 -10.84 -2.97 9.86
N LEU A 52 -12.08 -2.59 9.56
CA LEU A 52 -13.07 -3.51 9.01
C LEU A 52 -12.61 -4.06 7.65
N CYS A 53 -12.03 -3.21 6.80
CA CYS A 53 -11.44 -3.63 5.53
C CYS A 53 -10.29 -4.63 5.72
N ILE A 54 -9.41 -4.40 6.69
CA ILE A 54 -8.34 -5.35 7.03
C ILE A 54 -8.92 -6.67 7.52
N ASN A 55 -9.92 -6.65 8.40
CA ASN A 55 -10.57 -7.86 8.92
C ASN A 55 -11.32 -8.65 7.83
N ALA A 56 -11.96 -7.95 6.90
CA ALA A 56 -12.62 -8.53 5.72
C ALA A 56 -11.63 -8.99 4.63
N ARG A 57 -10.32 -8.94 4.91
CA ARG A 57 -9.24 -9.33 4.00
C ARG A 57 -9.33 -8.64 2.64
N LEU A 58 -9.62 -7.35 2.63
CA LEU A 58 -9.59 -6.59 1.37
C LEU A 58 -8.15 -6.42 0.86
N ASN A 59 -8.00 -6.49 -0.45
CA ASN A 59 -6.75 -6.19 -1.15
C ASN A 59 -6.62 -4.68 -1.33
N ILE A 60 -5.63 -4.06 -0.68
CA ILE A 60 -5.49 -2.60 -0.61
C ILE A 60 -4.15 -2.15 -1.18
N VAL A 61 -4.19 -1.23 -2.14
CA VAL A 61 -3.01 -0.55 -2.67
C VAL A 61 -2.92 0.86 -2.09
N ILE A 62 -1.78 1.21 -1.51
CA ILE A 62 -1.52 2.53 -0.94
C ILE A 62 -0.59 3.29 -1.88
N CYS A 63 -1.09 4.34 -2.51
CA CYS A 63 -0.35 5.11 -3.49
C CYS A 63 0.03 6.52 -3.00
N GLY A 64 1.00 7.14 -3.66
CA GLY A 64 1.53 8.46 -3.29
C GLY A 64 3.00 8.65 -3.68
N ILE A 65 3.47 9.89 -3.65
CA ILE A 65 4.87 10.24 -3.93
C ILE A 65 5.82 9.83 -2.79
N SER A 66 7.13 10.05 -2.97
CA SER A 66 8.10 9.82 -1.90
C SER A 66 7.82 10.72 -0.70
N GLY A 67 7.93 10.16 0.51
CA GLY A 67 7.71 10.90 1.75
C GLY A 67 6.24 11.23 2.10
N SER A 68 5.26 10.72 1.33
CA SER A 68 3.83 10.95 1.61
C SER A 68 3.26 10.11 2.77
N GLY A 69 4.02 9.13 3.27
CA GLY A 69 3.60 8.29 4.41
C GLY A 69 3.04 6.92 4.06
N LYS A 70 3.14 6.47 2.79
CA LYS A 70 2.63 5.17 2.33
C LYS A 70 3.07 3.99 3.21
N THR A 71 4.37 3.80 3.39
CA THR A 71 4.93 2.68 4.18
C THR A 71 4.53 2.78 5.64
N THR A 72 4.40 4.01 6.17
CA THR A 72 3.90 4.23 7.54
C THR A 72 2.45 3.78 7.68
N LEU A 73 1.58 4.14 6.72
CA LEU A 73 0.19 3.70 6.70
C LEU A 73 0.08 2.19 6.50
N LEU A 74 0.86 1.63 5.57
CA LEU A 74 0.90 0.18 5.33
C LEU A 74 1.25 -0.56 6.61
N ASN A 75 2.29 -0.12 7.32
CA ASN A 75 2.74 -0.75 8.55
C ASN A 75 1.70 -0.64 9.66
N ALA A 76 1.04 0.52 9.80
CA ALA A 76 -0.04 0.73 10.76
C ALA A 76 -1.25 -0.18 10.49
N LEU A 77 -1.69 -0.30 9.23
CA LEU A 77 -2.78 -1.18 8.82
C LEU A 77 -2.41 -2.66 8.99
N ALA A 78 -1.24 -3.04 8.48
CA ALA A 78 -0.74 -4.40 8.57
C ALA A 78 -0.57 -4.85 10.03
N SER A 79 -0.22 -3.95 10.96
CA SER A 79 -0.14 -4.25 12.39
C SER A 79 -1.49 -4.57 13.05
N THR A 80 -2.62 -4.32 12.36
CA THR A 80 -3.96 -4.68 12.85
C THR A 80 -4.45 -6.04 12.36
N ILE A 81 -3.68 -6.72 11.50
CA ILE A 81 -3.97 -8.09 11.05
C ILE A 81 -3.95 -9.04 12.24
N ASP A 82 -4.93 -9.94 12.31
CA ASP A 82 -5.08 -10.94 13.36
C ASP A 82 -3.82 -11.82 13.53
N GLU A 83 -3.44 -12.10 14.78
CA GLU A 83 -2.24 -12.85 15.16
C GLU A 83 -2.22 -14.31 14.66
N GLN A 84 -3.38 -14.88 14.32
CA GLN A 84 -3.50 -16.22 13.75
C GLN A 84 -3.22 -16.25 12.25
N GLU A 85 -3.23 -15.10 11.58
CA GLU A 85 -2.99 -15.03 10.15
C GLU A 85 -1.50 -15.13 9.83
N ARG A 86 -1.18 -15.89 8.78
CA ARG A 86 0.19 -16.04 8.30
C ARG A 86 0.51 -14.94 7.29
N ILE A 87 1.48 -14.11 7.61
CA ILE A 87 1.88 -12.96 6.81
C ILE A 87 3.25 -13.25 6.17
N VAL A 88 3.36 -13.02 4.86
CA VAL A 88 4.66 -12.99 4.17
C VAL A 88 4.90 -11.58 3.63
N THR A 89 5.96 -10.91 4.09
CA THR A 89 6.39 -9.62 3.51
C THR A 89 7.41 -9.84 2.40
N VAL A 90 7.34 -9.04 1.34
CA VAL A 90 8.29 -9.01 0.23
C VAL A 90 8.74 -7.56 0.01
N GLU A 91 10.02 -7.29 0.25
CA GLU A 91 10.56 -5.92 0.23
C GLU A 91 11.88 -5.86 -0.56
N GLU A 92 12.18 -4.71 -1.17
CA GLU A 92 13.52 -4.46 -1.74
C GLU A 92 14.57 -4.29 -0.64
N THR A 93 14.18 -3.59 0.43
CA THR A 93 14.91 -3.47 1.69
C THR A 93 13.92 -3.63 2.81
N ALA A 94 14.22 -4.40 3.85
CA ALA A 94 13.25 -4.70 4.89
C ALA A 94 12.95 -3.47 5.80
N GLU A 95 11.86 -2.76 5.52
CA GLU A 95 11.41 -1.56 6.26
C GLU A 95 10.23 -1.84 7.20
N LEU A 96 9.40 -2.84 6.89
CA LEU A 96 8.21 -3.16 7.66
C LEU A 96 8.56 -3.71 9.05
N GLN A 97 7.88 -3.20 10.06
CA GLN A 97 8.09 -3.50 11.49
C GLN A 97 6.87 -4.17 12.09
N LEU A 98 6.57 -5.35 11.54
CA LEU A 98 5.47 -6.21 11.96
C LEU A 98 5.95 -7.15 13.07
N HIS A 99 5.05 -7.46 14.00
CA HIS A 99 5.37 -8.24 15.21
C HIS A 99 4.47 -9.48 15.38
N GLN A 100 3.63 -9.77 14.39
CA GLN A 100 2.71 -10.90 14.43
C GLN A 100 3.43 -12.23 14.57
N ARG A 101 2.79 -13.17 15.27
CA ARG A 101 3.33 -14.51 15.56
C ARG A 101 3.75 -15.28 14.31
N HIS A 102 2.96 -15.20 13.24
CA HIS A 102 3.16 -15.99 12.02
C HIS A 102 3.71 -15.16 10.85
N LEU A 103 4.75 -14.35 11.13
CA LEU A 103 5.40 -13.49 10.15
C LEU A 103 6.62 -14.15 9.48
N VAL A 104 6.67 -14.09 8.15
CA VAL A 104 7.86 -14.38 7.35
C VAL A 104 8.26 -13.11 6.60
N ARG A 105 9.55 -12.76 6.65
CA ARG A 105 10.08 -11.55 6.00
C ARG A 105 11.02 -11.95 4.88
N LEU A 106 10.71 -11.56 3.65
CA LEU A 106 11.52 -11.81 2.46
C LEU A 106 12.07 -10.48 1.93
N GLU A 107 13.36 -10.46 1.64
CA GLU A 107 14.09 -9.29 1.15
C GLU A 107 14.84 -9.65 -0.14
N VAL A 108 14.85 -8.75 -1.11
CA VAL A 108 15.60 -8.90 -2.35
C VAL A 108 17.08 -9.12 -2.01
N THR A 109 17.66 -10.14 -2.64
CA THR A 109 19.10 -10.36 -2.54
C THR A 109 19.76 -9.76 -3.78
N PRO A 110 20.54 -8.65 -3.64
CA PRO A 110 21.29 -8.11 -4.75
C PRO A 110 22.40 -9.10 -5.16
N PRO A 111 22.82 -9.08 -6.44
CA PRO A 111 23.96 -9.88 -6.85
C PRO A 111 25.21 -9.41 -6.09
N ASN A 112 26.05 -10.34 -5.66
CA ASN A 112 27.34 -10.02 -5.07
C ASN A 112 28.44 -10.93 -5.64
N ASP A 113 29.70 -10.55 -5.47
CA ASP A 113 30.85 -11.25 -6.05
C ASP A 113 30.94 -12.74 -5.65
N THR A 114 30.34 -13.12 -4.52
CA THR A 114 30.31 -14.50 -3.99
C THR A 114 29.01 -15.27 -4.29
N ARG A 115 27.96 -14.57 -4.72
CA ARG A 115 26.61 -15.06 -5.01
C ARG A 115 26.11 -14.31 -6.25
N PRO A 116 26.43 -14.81 -7.45
CA PRO A 116 26.14 -14.10 -8.69
C PRO A 116 24.63 -13.99 -9.01
N GLY A 117 23.76 -14.67 -8.26
CA GLY A 117 22.31 -14.64 -8.46
C GLY A 117 21.62 -13.51 -7.71
N ARG A 118 20.97 -12.60 -8.45
CA ARG A 118 19.94 -11.72 -7.89
C ARG A 118 18.68 -12.54 -7.59
N VAL A 119 18.13 -12.43 -6.39
CA VAL A 119 16.78 -12.93 -6.10
C VAL A 119 15.85 -11.72 -6.12
N ALA A 120 15.05 -11.58 -7.18
CA ALA A 120 14.18 -10.42 -7.37
C ALA A 120 12.84 -10.59 -6.64
N LYS A 121 12.09 -9.49 -6.48
CA LYS A 121 10.75 -9.52 -5.85
C LYS A 121 9.80 -10.51 -6.50
N VAL A 122 9.87 -10.68 -7.82
CA VAL A 122 9.05 -11.66 -8.55
C VAL A 122 9.33 -13.10 -8.09
N ASP A 123 10.59 -13.44 -7.81
CA ASP A 123 10.98 -14.76 -7.33
C ASP A 123 10.52 -14.96 -5.88
N LEU A 124 10.69 -13.93 -5.05
CA LEU A 124 10.20 -13.94 -3.67
C LEU A 124 8.68 -14.08 -3.59
N LEU A 125 7.92 -13.42 -4.47
CA LEU A 125 6.47 -13.59 -4.54
C LEU A 125 6.07 -15.02 -4.93
N ARG A 126 6.75 -15.62 -5.92
CA ARG A 126 6.51 -17.02 -6.27
C ARG A 126 6.77 -17.95 -5.07
N HIS A 127 7.88 -17.74 -4.38
CA HIS A 127 8.16 -18.50 -3.15
C HIS A 127 7.13 -18.23 -2.06
N ALA A 128 6.70 -16.99 -1.86
CA ALA A 128 5.70 -16.62 -0.88
C ALA A 128 4.40 -17.40 -1.09
N MET A 129 3.92 -17.54 -2.33
CA MET A 129 2.70 -18.31 -2.64
C MET A 129 2.79 -19.79 -2.21
N HIS A 130 3.99 -20.39 -2.22
CA HIS A 130 4.20 -21.76 -1.74
C HIS A 130 4.30 -21.89 -0.21
N MET A 131 4.44 -20.76 0.51
CA MET A 131 4.53 -20.74 1.97
C MET A 131 3.15 -20.77 2.66
N ARG A 132 2.07 -20.97 1.90
CA ARG A 132 0.67 -20.93 2.35
C ARG A 132 0.35 -19.68 3.19
N PRO A 133 0.71 -18.47 2.73
CA PRO A 133 0.35 -17.25 3.43
C PRO A 133 -1.17 -17.08 3.46
N THR A 134 -1.67 -16.50 4.54
CA THR A 134 -3.00 -15.88 4.53
C THR A 134 -2.92 -14.57 3.76
N ARG A 135 -1.84 -13.78 3.95
CA ARG A 135 -1.63 -12.49 3.29
C ARG A 135 -0.22 -12.34 2.75
N ILE A 136 -0.11 -11.68 1.60
CA ILE A 136 1.17 -11.24 1.04
C ILE A 136 1.22 -9.71 1.09
N ILE A 137 2.28 -9.17 1.71
CA ILE A 137 2.50 -7.73 1.82
C ILE A 137 3.72 -7.33 1.01
N VAL A 138 3.53 -6.47 0.02
CA VAL A 138 4.62 -5.97 -0.82
C VAL A 138 4.98 -4.56 -0.37
N GLY A 139 6.20 -4.38 0.15
CA GLY A 139 6.64 -3.09 0.69
C GLY A 139 6.48 -1.95 -0.31
N GLU A 140 6.89 -2.17 -1.56
CA GLU A 140 6.65 -1.26 -2.68
C GLU A 140 6.64 -2.01 -4.02
N CYS A 141 5.60 -1.81 -4.82
CA CYS A 141 5.43 -2.36 -6.16
C CYS A 141 5.91 -1.34 -7.20
N VAL A 142 6.99 -1.66 -7.91
CA VAL A 142 7.67 -0.74 -8.85
C VAL A 142 8.03 -1.39 -10.18
N GLY A 143 7.96 -2.72 -10.30
CA GLY A 143 8.48 -3.44 -11.46
C GLY A 143 7.64 -4.66 -11.85
N ASN A 144 8.31 -5.63 -12.48
CA ASN A 144 7.71 -6.82 -13.07
C ASN A 144 7.00 -7.72 -12.05
N GLU A 145 7.23 -7.52 -10.75
CA GLU A 145 6.50 -8.20 -9.69
C GLU A 145 5.00 -7.88 -9.66
N ALA A 146 4.58 -6.75 -10.28
CA ALA A 146 3.20 -6.29 -10.28
C ALA A 146 2.22 -7.36 -10.79
N LEU A 147 2.51 -7.98 -11.94
CA LEU A 147 1.64 -9.01 -12.52
C LEU A 147 1.52 -10.22 -11.59
N THR A 148 2.64 -10.72 -11.06
CA THR A 148 2.64 -11.85 -10.13
C THR A 148 1.88 -11.54 -8.85
N PHE A 149 1.97 -10.31 -8.35
CA PHE A 149 1.22 -9.87 -7.18
C PHE A 149 -0.28 -9.76 -7.45
N VAL A 150 -0.67 -9.19 -8.59
CA VAL A 150 -2.08 -9.14 -9.02
C VAL A 150 -2.64 -10.54 -9.23
N GLN A 151 -1.86 -11.45 -9.82
CA GLN A 151 -2.26 -12.85 -9.96
C GLN A 151 -2.44 -13.51 -8.60
N ALA A 152 -1.55 -13.27 -7.63
CA ALA A 152 -1.70 -13.78 -6.27
C ALA A 152 -3.02 -13.32 -5.64
N MET A 153 -3.37 -12.04 -5.80
CA MET A 153 -4.64 -11.48 -5.31
C MET A 153 -5.87 -12.16 -5.94
N ASN A 154 -5.78 -12.57 -7.21
CA ASN A 154 -6.88 -13.23 -7.93
C ASN A 154 -7.04 -14.74 -7.63
N ILE A 155 -6.01 -15.41 -7.09
CA ILE A 155 -6.03 -16.88 -6.85
C ILE A 155 -6.20 -17.26 -5.37
N GLY A 156 -6.66 -16.33 -4.53
CA GLY A 156 -7.06 -16.60 -3.14
C GLY A 156 -6.06 -16.17 -2.06
N PHE A 157 -5.01 -15.40 -2.40
CA PHE A 157 -4.20 -14.70 -1.40
C PHE A 157 -4.83 -13.34 -1.05
N GLU A 158 -5.97 -13.41 -0.36
CA GLU A 158 -6.76 -12.26 0.08
C GLU A 158 -6.02 -11.40 1.12
N GLY A 159 -6.52 -10.19 1.38
CA GLY A 159 -5.98 -9.30 2.40
C GLY A 159 -4.58 -8.77 2.09
N SER A 160 -4.17 -8.84 0.82
CA SER A 160 -2.86 -8.42 0.35
C SER A 160 -2.74 -6.90 0.39
N LEU A 161 -1.58 -6.41 0.82
CA LEU A 161 -1.30 -4.97 0.94
C LEU A 161 -0.08 -4.61 0.13
N ALA A 162 -0.10 -3.48 -0.57
CA ALA A 162 1.09 -2.96 -1.21
C ALA A 162 1.17 -1.44 -1.18
N THR A 163 2.39 -0.90 -1.26
CA THR A 163 2.56 0.50 -1.64
C THR A 163 3.00 0.65 -3.09
N MET A 164 2.74 1.81 -3.69
CA MET A 164 3.31 2.17 -4.99
C MET A 164 3.41 3.68 -5.20
N TYR A 165 4.22 4.11 -6.17
CA TYR A 165 4.27 5.50 -6.59
C TYR A 165 3.15 5.83 -7.58
N ALA A 166 2.26 6.74 -7.22
CA ALA A 166 1.33 7.38 -8.12
C ALA A 166 0.82 8.69 -7.52
N ASN A 167 0.25 9.54 -8.37
CA ASN A 167 -0.27 10.86 -8.00
C ASN A 167 -1.79 10.88 -7.80
N SER A 168 -2.47 9.75 -8.04
CA SER A 168 -3.90 9.57 -7.79
C SER A 168 -4.25 8.07 -7.84
N PRO A 169 -5.46 7.67 -7.42
CA PRO A 169 -5.96 6.30 -7.61
C PRO A 169 -6.01 5.87 -9.09
N ARG A 170 -6.45 6.77 -9.99
CA ARG A 170 -6.48 6.51 -11.44
C ARG A 170 -5.08 6.31 -12.02
N ASP A 171 -4.12 7.12 -11.59
CA ASP A 171 -2.71 6.98 -11.97
C ASP A 171 -2.11 5.67 -11.43
N ALA A 172 -2.49 5.26 -10.21
CA ALA A 172 -2.08 3.98 -9.64
C ALA A 172 -2.55 2.79 -10.50
N LEU A 173 -3.83 2.79 -10.92
CA LEU A 173 -4.37 1.77 -11.82
C LEU A 173 -3.64 1.74 -13.17
N ALA A 174 -3.48 2.91 -13.81
CA ALA A 174 -2.78 3.01 -15.10
C ALA A 174 -1.32 2.53 -15.01
N ARG A 175 -0.64 2.82 -13.89
CA ARG A 175 0.73 2.37 -13.66
C ARG A 175 0.80 0.86 -13.40
N LEU A 176 -0.13 0.30 -12.62
CA LEU A 176 -0.21 -1.16 -12.44
C LEU A 176 -0.49 -1.86 -13.77
N GLU A 177 -1.37 -1.31 -14.61
CA GLU A 177 -1.65 -1.83 -15.95
C GLU A 177 -0.36 -1.86 -16.80
N ALA A 178 0.37 -0.74 -16.85
CA ALA A 178 1.63 -0.65 -17.58
C ALA A 178 2.70 -1.63 -17.06
N LEU A 179 2.84 -1.77 -15.74
CA LEU A 179 3.77 -2.72 -15.12
C LEU A 179 3.40 -4.18 -15.45
N CYS A 180 2.11 -4.50 -15.43
CA CYS A 180 1.63 -5.83 -15.78
C CYS A 180 1.86 -6.17 -17.26
N LEU A 181 1.56 -5.23 -18.16
CA LEU A 181 1.82 -5.38 -19.59
C LEU A 181 3.32 -5.52 -19.89
N SER A 182 4.17 -4.77 -19.19
CA SER A 182 5.62 -4.92 -19.31
C SER A 182 6.13 -6.28 -18.85
N ALA A 183 5.48 -6.89 -17.85
CA ALA A 183 5.84 -8.22 -17.34
C ALA A 183 5.33 -9.36 -18.25
N ALA A 184 4.23 -9.16 -18.97
CA ALA A 184 3.69 -10.12 -19.93
C ALA A 184 3.09 -9.41 -21.16
N PRO A 185 3.92 -9.08 -22.17
CA PRO A 185 3.48 -8.33 -23.36
C PRO A 185 2.43 -9.02 -24.23
N VAL A 186 2.17 -10.31 -24.01
CA VAL A 186 1.14 -11.10 -24.69
C VAL A 186 -0.27 -10.81 -24.18
N LEU A 187 -0.41 -10.26 -22.97
CA LEU A 187 -1.71 -9.92 -22.41
C LEU A 187 -2.29 -8.68 -23.08
N SER A 188 -3.58 -8.70 -23.41
CA SER A 188 -4.26 -7.49 -23.87
C SER A 188 -4.45 -6.51 -22.70
N PRO A 189 -4.48 -5.19 -22.95
CA PRO A 189 -4.79 -4.19 -21.93
C PRO A 189 -6.11 -4.48 -21.20
N LEU A 190 -7.13 -4.94 -21.93
CA LEU A 190 -8.43 -5.32 -21.34
C LEU A 190 -8.29 -6.49 -20.36
N ALA A 191 -7.53 -7.53 -20.70
CA ALA A 191 -7.31 -8.68 -19.81
C ALA A 191 -6.54 -8.29 -18.53
N VAL A 192 -5.62 -7.32 -18.63
CA VAL A 192 -4.93 -6.77 -17.46
C VAL A 192 -5.90 -5.95 -16.60
N ARG A 193 -6.72 -5.08 -17.19
CA ARG A 193 -7.71 -4.30 -16.45
C ARG A 193 -8.72 -5.18 -15.72
N GLN A 194 -9.18 -6.26 -16.35
CA GLN A 194 -10.05 -7.24 -15.72
C GLN A 194 -9.39 -7.89 -14.48
N GLN A 195 -8.10 -8.25 -14.56
CA GLN A 195 -7.35 -8.78 -13.43
C GLN A 195 -7.16 -7.76 -12.31
N LEU A 196 -6.93 -6.48 -12.64
CA LEU A 196 -6.81 -5.40 -11.67
C LEU A 196 -8.14 -5.12 -10.97
N ALA A 197 -9.22 -5.02 -11.75
CA ALA A 197 -10.58 -4.75 -11.27
C ALA A 197 -11.14 -5.87 -10.39
N THR A 198 -10.67 -7.10 -10.59
CA THR A 198 -11.05 -8.27 -9.77
C THR A 198 -10.13 -8.41 -8.55
N GLY A 199 -8.83 -8.13 -8.71
CA GLY A 199 -7.84 -8.40 -7.67
C GLY A 199 -7.70 -7.29 -6.63
N ILE A 200 -8.06 -6.04 -6.95
CA ILE A 200 -7.90 -4.89 -6.05
C ILE A 200 -9.27 -4.45 -5.57
N ASP A 201 -9.44 -4.34 -4.26
CA ASP A 201 -10.68 -3.85 -3.66
C ASP A 201 -10.65 -2.34 -3.45
N MET A 202 -9.50 -1.79 -3.04
CA MET A 202 -9.39 -0.39 -2.65
C MET A 202 -8.02 0.21 -2.94
N ILE A 203 -8.01 1.50 -3.30
CA ILE A 203 -6.81 2.31 -3.37
C ILE A 203 -6.87 3.46 -2.36
N LEU A 204 -5.82 3.60 -1.54
CA LEU A 204 -5.64 4.72 -0.62
C LEU A 204 -4.60 5.67 -1.19
N TYR A 205 -4.96 6.94 -1.39
CA TYR A 205 -4.02 7.94 -1.89
C TYR A 205 -3.48 8.81 -0.75
N CYS A 206 -2.18 8.70 -0.47
CA CYS A 206 -1.48 9.50 0.53
C CYS A 206 -0.68 10.64 -0.12
N ALA A 207 -0.79 11.84 0.44
CA ALA A 207 0.00 13.00 0.06
C ALA A 207 0.69 13.66 1.25
N ARG A 208 1.84 14.28 0.99
CA ARG A 208 2.44 15.26 1.90
C ARG A 208 2.01 16.65 1.42
N LEU A 209 1.26 17.36 2.26
CA LEU A 209 0.78 18.70 1.96
C LEU A 209 1.90 19.73 2.13
N ARG A 210 1.66 20.97 1.65
CA ARG A 210 2.66 22.06 1.65
C ARG A 210 3.13 22.48 3.05
N ASP A 211 2.31 22.24 4.07
CA ASP A 211 2.66 22.47 5.48
C ASP A 211 3.46 21.31 6.09
N GLY A 212 3.78 20.29 5.29
CA GLY A 212 4.53 19.10 5.69
C GLY A 212 3.68 18.01 6.33
N THR A 213 2.39 18.24 6.58
CA THR A 213 1.48 17.21 7.09
C THR A 213 1.27 16.11 6.06
N ARG A 214 0.95 14.90 6.53
CA ARG A 214 0.70 13.74 5.68
C ARG A 214 -0.74 13.30 5.89
N ARG A 215 -1.52 13.21 4.81
CA ARG A 215 -2.95 12.87 4.85
C ARG A 215 -3.31 11.85 3.78
N ILE A 216 -4.34 11.05 4.07
CA ILE A 216 -5.06 10.25 3.06
C ILE A 216 -6.02 11.20 2.34
N LEU A 217 -5.72 11.55 1.09
CA LEU A 217 -6.56 12.47 0.32
C LEU A 217 -7.84 11.82 -0.18
N CYS A 218 -7.80 10.54 -0.52
CA CYS A 218 -9.00 9.77 -0.78
C CYS A 218 -8.79 8.27 -0.52
N ALA A 219 -9.90 7.60 -0.27
CA ALA A 219 -10.02 6.15 -0.27
C ALA A 219 -11.01 5.77 -1.37
N THR A 220 -10.56 5.02 -2.37
CA THR A 220 -11.30 4.75 -3.60
C THR A 220 -11.63 3.27 -3.70
N ASP A 221 -12.92 2.95 -3.82
CA ASP A 221 -13.45 1.63 -4.13
C ASP A 221 -13.17 1.28 -5.59
N ILE A 222 -12.73 0.05 -5.85
CA ILE A 222 -12.55 -0.50 -7.18
C ILE A 222 -13.70 -1.46 -7.46
N SER A 223 -14.71 -0.97 -8.19
CA SER A 223 -16.02 -1.63 -8.29
C SER A 223 -16.18 -2.57 -9.49
N GLY A 224 -15.07 -3.08 -10.03
CA GLY A 224 -15.06 -3.94 -11.22
C GLY A 224 -14.90 -3.17 -12.54
N MET A 225 -15.37 -3.76 -13.64
CA MET A 225 -15.29 -3.18 -14.99
C MET A 225 -16.58 -2.44 -15.36
N GLU A 226 -16.45 -1.22 -15.88
CA GLU A 226 -17.50 -0.41 -16.51
C GLU A 226 -17.19 -0.28 -18.00
N GLY A 227 -17.65 -1.24 -18.80
CA GLY A 227 -17.19 -1.39 -20.19
C GLY A 227 -15.70 -1.77 -20.23
N ASP A 228 -14.87 -0.96 -20.89
CA ASP A 228 -13.43 -1.17 -21.02
C ASP A 228 -12.59 -0.44 -19.97
N ALA A 229 -13.25 0.28 -19.04
CA ALA A 229 -12.62 1.00 -17.94
C ALA A 229 -12.85 0.32 -16.59
N ILE A 230 -11.96 0.55 -15.64
CA ILE A 230 -12.13 0.10 -14.25
C ILE A 230 -13.00 1.14 -13.53
N GLY A 231 -14.11 0.69 -12.94
CA GLY A 231 -14.96 1.51 -12.08
C GLY A 231 -14.20 1.87 -10.80
N ALA A 232 -14.15 3.16 -10.48
CA ALA A 232 -13.39 3.68 -9.35
C ALA A 232 -14.15 4.85 -8.71
N HIS A 233 -14.56 4.67 -7.45
CA HIS A 233 -15.45 5.60 -6.75
C HIS A 233 -14.90 5.95 -5.38
N ASP A 234 -14.75 7.25 -5.08
CA ASP A 234 -14.23 7.69 -3.79
C ASP A 234 -15.27 7.44 -2.68
N LEU A 235 -14.87 6.74 -1.63
CA LEU A 235 -15.65 6.52 -0.41
C LEU A 235 -15.40 7.61 0.61
N PHE A 236 -14.16 8.11 0.63
CA PHE A 236 -13.72 9.21 1.47
C PHE A 236 -12.88 10.19 0.66
N VAL A 237 -13.05 11.48 0.95
CA VAL A 237 -12.26 12.56 0.34
C VAL A 237 -11.86 13.56 1.40
N PHE A 238 -10.60 13.98 1.40
CA PHE A 238 -10.13 15.12 2.18
C PHE A 238 -10.41 16.42 1.44
N ARG A 239 -11.15 17.34 2.08
CA ARG A 239 -11.45 18.67 1.54
C ARG A 239 -10.68 19.73 2.32
N GLU A 240 -9.79 20.45 1.62
CA GLU A 240 -9.09 21.58 2.20
C GLU A 240 -10.07 22.73 2.51
N ALA A 241 -10.02 23.25 3.74
CA ALA A 241 -10.83 24.36 4.23
C ALA A 241 -10.01 25.65 4.42
N GLY A 242 -8.72 25.63 4.07
CA GLY A 242 -7.81 26.78 4.15
C GLY A 242 -6.62 26.56 5.07
N LEU A 243 -6.01 27.65 5.55
CA LEU A 243 -4.86 27.62 6.45
C LEU A 243 -5.26 28.04 7.86
N ASP A 244 -4.73 27.35 8.84
CA ASP A 244 -4.74 27.76 10.23
C ASP A 244 -3.70 28.87 10.42
N MET A 245 -4.17 30.10 10.65
CA MET A 245 -3.30 31.28 10.76
C MET A 245 -2.37 31.25 11.99
N ALA A 246 -2.70 30.46 13.02
CA ALA A 246 -1.88 30.37 14.24
C ALA A 246 -0.76 29.33 14.10
N THR A 247 -1.03 28.21 13.41
CA THR A 247 -0.10 27.08 13.30
C THR A 247 0.55 26.95 11.93
N GLY A 248 0.06 27.65 10.91
CA GLY A 248 0.49 27.52 9.52
C GLY A 248 0.07 26.20 8.85
N ARG A 249 -0.74 25.38 9.52
CA ARG A 249 -1.19 24.07 9.01
C ARG A 249 -2.41 24.21 8.13
N ILE A 250 -2.55 23.34 7.13
CA ILE A 250 -3.75 23.25 6.31
C ILE A 250 -4.88 22.67 7.17
N ARG A 251 -6.00 23.38 7.24
CA ARG A 251 -7.26 22.87 7.78
C ARG A 251 -8.02 22.14 6.68
N GLY A 252 -8.77 21.11 7.07
CA GLY A 252 -9.70 20.45 6.18
C GLY A 252 -10.43 19.34 6.90
N GLU A 253 -11.31 18.67 6.18
CA GLU A 253 -12.18 17.64 6.73
C GLU A 253 -12.16 16.41 5.83
N PHE A 254 -12.20 15.23 6.46
CA PHE A 254 -12.39 13.96 5.76
C PHE A 254 -13.89 13.69 5.63
N THR A 255 -14.42 13.84 4.43
CA THR A 255 -15.85 13.66 4.14
C THR A 255 -16.09 12.28 3.53
N ALA A 256 -17.05 11.55 4.10
CA ALA A 256 -17.62 10.35 3.50
C ALA A 256 -18.54 10.73 2.32
N THR A 257 -18.47 10.01 1.20
CA THR A 257 -19.27 10.36 0.00
C THR A 257 -20.70 9.83 0.04
N GLY A 258 -21.02 8.93 0.98
CA GLY A 258 -22.32 8.25 1.06
C GLY A 258 -22.45 7.03 0.16
N LEU A 259 -21.42 6.72 -0.64
CA LEU A 259 -21.42 5.54 -1.50
C LEU A 259 -21.27 4.26 -0.69
N ARG A 260 -22.09 3.26 -1.02
CA ARG A 260 -21.94 1.91 -0.47
C ARG A 260 -20.81 1.21 -1.25
N PRO A 261 -19.74 0.72 -0.58
CA PRO A 261 -18.66 0.03 -1.26
C PRO A 261 -19.11 -1.27 -1.93
N SER A 262 -18.47 -1.62 -3.04
CA SER A 262 -18.70 -2.86 -3.78
C SER A 262 -18.48 -4.12 -2.92
N PHE A 263 -17.54 -4.06 -1.99
CA PHE A 263 -17.19 -5.13 -1.03
C PHE A 263 -17.97 -5.09 0.29
N ALA A 264 -19.09 -4.35 0.36
CA ALA A 264 -19.87 -4.18 1.59
C ALA A 264 -20.29 -5.51 2.25
N SER A 265 -20.71 -6.51 1.47
CA SER A 265 -21.12 -7.82 1.99
C SER A 265 -20.00 -8.53 2.75
N ARG A 266 -18.75 -8.42 2.29
CA ARG A 266 -17.58 -9.00 2.96
C ARG A 266 -17.33 -8.34 4.30
N ILE A 267 -17.57 -7.03 4.41
CA ILE A 267 -17.50 -6.31 5.69
C ILE A 267 -18.62 -6.77 6.62
N ASP A 268 -19.86 -6.86 6.14
CA ASP A 268 -21.02 -7.28 6.95
C ASP A 268 -20.82 -8.69 7.53
N GLU A 269 -20.33 -9.64 6.73
CA GLU A 269 -20.00 -11.01 7.16
C GLU A 269 -18.87 -11.05 8.20
N SER A 270 -17.87 -10.18 8.05
CA SER A 270 -16.73 -10.11 8.97
C SER A 270 -17.02 -9.38 10.29
N SER A 271 -17.99 -8.46 10.30
CA SER A 271 -18.19 -7.49 11.38
C SER A 271 -19.40 -7.77 12.27
N ASN A 272 -20.30 -8.69 11.88
CA ASN A 272 -21.56 -8.97 12.59
C ASN A 272 -22.42 -7.70 12.86
N ASN A 273 -22.16 -6.57 12.16
CA ASN A 273 -22.82 -5.29 12.42
C ASN A 273 -22.96 -4.43 11.14
N PRO A 274 -24.16 -4.32 10.55
CA PRO A 274 -24.38 -3.74 9.21
C PRO A 274 -24.36 -2.20 9.13
N ALA A 275 -23.97 -1.47 10.20
CA ALA A 275 -24.21 -0.03 10.30
C ALA A 275 -23.02 0.89 9.96
N TYR A 276 -21.87 0.37 9.52
CA TYR A 276 -20.60 1.12 9.49
C TYR A 276 -20.22 1.78 8.15
N PHE A 277 -21.07 1.69 7.12
CA PHE A 277 -20.74 2.26 5.81
C PHE A 277 -20.70 3.80 5.84
N PRO A 278 -19.84 4.43 5.02
CA PRO A 278 -19.76 5.88 4.94
C PRO A 278 -21.15 6.44 4.63
N ARG A 279 -21.79 7.10 5.60
CA ARG A 279 -23.04 7.83 5.40
C ARG A 279 -22.66 9.23 4.96
N GLY A 280 -23.28 9.70 3.87
CA GLY A 280 -23.14 11.09 3.45
C GLY A 280 -23.64 12.02 4.56
N ALA A 281 -23.01 13.18 4.69
CA ALA A 281 -23.50 14.26 5.54
C ALA A 281 -24.78 14.88 4.95
#